data_AF-A0AAY5KR70-F1
#
_entry.id   AF-A0AAY5KR70-F1
#
_cell.length_a   1.000
_cell.length_b   1.000
_cell.length_c   1.000
_cell.angle_alpha   90.00
_cell.angle_beta   90.00
_cell.angle_gamma   90.00
#
_symmetry.space_group_name_H-M   'P 1'
#
loop_
_entity.id
_entity.type
_entity.pdbx_description
1 polymer ?
#
loop_
_entity_poly.entity_id
_entity_poly.type
_entity_poly.pdbx_seq_one_letter_code
_entity_poly.pdbx_strand_id
1 'polypeptide(L)'
;MGHEVFVYWPNILGYIRLVLIFTAWNAFNNPAVFFTSYSISVILDGLDGWTARRFSQTSRFGAWLDVVVDNLGRSMVWGQLYEWGWLVSSVEWCVFVCNHNAHGAQWTNSFTNSPQWTLGTLVLAAGRLEGWASQ
;
A
#
# COMPACT_ATOMS: atom_id res chain seq x y z
N MET A 1 15.44 -21.25 -1.69
CA MET A 1 15.98 -19.89 -1.81
C MET A 1 14.87 -18.85 -1.62
N GLY A 2 14.20 -18.82 -0.45
CA GLY A 2 13.02 -17.96 -0.23
C GLY A 2 13.18 -16.93 0.90
N HIS A 3 14.18 -17.06 1.76
CA HIS A 3 14.33 -16.22 2.95
C HIS A 3 14.97 -14.85 2.66
N GLU A 4 15.75 -14.73 1.57
CA GLU A 4 16.41 -13.47 1.21
C GLU A 4 15.40 -12.38 0.82
N VAL A 5 14.25 -12.79 0.29
CA VAL A 5 13.16 -11.89 -0.10
C VAL A 5 12.69 -11.05 1.09
N PHE A 6 12.68 -11.58 2.31
CA PHE A 6 12.27 -10.81 3.49
C PHE A 6 13.23 -9.67 3.85
N VAL A 7 14.47 -9.70 3.35
CA VAL A 7 15.55 -8.76 3.68
C VAL A 7 15.89 -7.85 2.48
N TYR A 8 15.08 -7.86 1.43
CA TYR A 8 15.23 -6.91 0.33
C TYR A 8 15.08 -5.47 0.85
N TRP A 9 15.89 -4.56 0.32
CA TRP A 9 15.85 -3.14 0.68
C TRP A 9 14.43 -2.53 0.63
N PRO A 10 13.63 -2.74 -0.43
CA PRO A 10 12.24 -2.27 -0.43
C PRO A 10 11.37 -2.86 0.68
N ASN A 11 11.58 -4.12 1.06
CA ASN A 11 10.79 -4.77 2.10
C ASN A 11 11.16 -4.27 3.50
N ILE A 12 12.44 -3.98 3.73
CA ILE A 12 12.92 -3.31 4.96
C ILE A 12 12.26 -1.94 5.09
N LEU A 13 12.20 -1.17 3.99
CA LEU A 13 11.48 0.11 3.98
C LEU A 13 9.99 -0.08 4.29
N GLY A 14 9.35 -1.12 3.74
CA GLY A 14 7.97 -1.49 4.08
C GLY A 14 7.77 -1.77 5.58
N TYR A 15 8.69 -2.46 6.24
CA TYR A 15 8.60 -2.69 7.69
C TYR A 15 8.80 -1.40 8.50
N ILE A 16 9.70 -0.51 8.08
CA ILE A 16 9.89 0.80 8.70
C ILE A 16 8.60 1.62 8.59
N ARG A 17 7.96 1.63 7.41
CA ARG A 17 6.67 2.28 7.18
C ARG A 17 5.59 1.74 8.12
N LEU A 18 5.53 0.42 8.31
CA LEU A 18 4.60 -0.19 9.24
C LEU A 18 4.78 0.34 10.68
N VAL A 19 6.02 0.42 11.16
CA VAL A 19 6.34 0.99 12.48
C VAL A 19 5.96 2.48 12.57
N LEU A 20 6.21 3.26 11.51
CA LEU A 20 5.84 4.67 11.45
C LEU A 20 4.32 4.87 11.50
N ILE A 21 3.55 4.04 10.79
CA ILE A 21 2.08 4.07 10.84
C ILE A 21 1.58 3.75 12.26
N PHE A 22 2.12 2.73 12.92
CA PHE A 22 1.75 2.46 14.32
C PHE A 22 2.14 3.60 15.26
N THR A 23 3.28 4.24 15.02
CA THR A 23 3.71 5.41 15.79
C THR A 23 2.73 6.57 15.58
N ALA A 24 2.33 6.83 14.33
CA ALA A 24 1.33 7.84 13.99
C ALA A 24 -0.02 7.53 14.68
N TRP A 25 -0.46 6.27 14.65
CA TRP A 25 -1.70 5.84 15.30
C TRP A 25 -1.71 6.19 16.80
N ASN A 26 -0.66 5.79 17.51
CA ASN A 26 -0.56 6.03 18.95
C ASN A 26 -0.41 7.52 19.29
N ALA A 27 0.21 8.29 18.39
CA ALA A 27 0.46 9.70 18.57
C ALA A 27 -0.62 10.61 17.96
N PHE A 28 -1.81 10.11 17.64
CA PHE A 28 -2.86 10.90 16.99
C PHE A 28 -3.26 12.16 17.76
N ASN A 29 -3.27 12.09 19.09
CA ASN A 29 -3.54 13.24 19.96
C ASN A 29 -2.40 14.28 20.00
N ASN A 30 -1.24 13.97 19.42
CA ASN A 30 -0.11 14.88 19.26
C ASN A 30 0.11 15.18 17.76
N PRO A 31 -0.46 16.28 17.25
CA PRO A 31 -0.42 16.60 15.82
C PRO A 31 0.99 16.68 15.23
N ALA A 32 1.99 17.13 16.02
CA ALA A 32 3.36 17.26 15.53
C ALA A 32 3.99 15.88 15.26
N VAL A 33 3.81 14.93 16.19
CA VAL A 33 4.36 13.57 16.04
C VAL A 33 3.59 12.79 14.98
N PHE A 34 2.26 12.89 14.97
CA PHE A 34 1.41 12.30 13.93
C PHE A 34 1.81 12.79 12.53
N PHE A 35 1.84 14.11 12.33
CA PHE A 35 2.15 14.69 11.02
C PHE A 35 3.54 14.30 10.54
N THR A 36 4.54 14.34 11.43
CA THR A 36 5.92 14.01 11.09
C THR A 36 6.06 12.52 10.73
N SER A 37 5.55 11.62 11.56
CA SER A 37 5.64 10.16 11.33
C SER A 37 4.87 9.72 10.08
N TYR A 38 3.65 10.25 9.88
CA TYR A 38 2.86 9.98 8.68
C TYR A 38 3.53 10.55 7.42
N SER A 39 4.06 11.78 7.46
CA SER A 39 4.77 12.38 6.33
C SER A 39 6.00 11.57 5.93
N ILE A 40 6.79 11.12 6.90
CA ILE A 40 7.95 10.25 6.64
C ILE A 40 7.48 8.93 6.00
N SER A 41 6.40 8.32 6.50
CA SER A 41 5.85 7.08 5.93
C SER A 41 5.46 7.24 4.46
N VAL A 42 4.85 8.37 4.08
CA VAL A 42 4.48 8.67 2.68
C VAL A 42 5.72 8.91 1.80
N ILE A 43 6.76 9.54 2.33
CA ILE A 43 8.02 9.71 1.58
C ILE A 43 8.70 8.35 1.35
N LEU A 44 8.72 7.48 2.36
CA LEU A 44 9.32 6.16 2.27
C LEU A 44 8.59 5.25 1.28
N ASP A 45 7.28 5.41 1.11
CA ASP A 45 6.47 4.73 0.08
C ASP A 45 6.97 5.04 -1.35
N GLY A 46 7.31 6.30 -1.64
CA GLY A 46 7.92 6.62 -2.93
C GLY A 46 9.33 6.03 -3.09
N LEU A 47 10.06 5.89 -1.98
CA LEU A 47 11.44 5.40 -1.98
C LEU A 47 11.53 3.87 -2.12
N ASP A 48 10.59 3.10 -1.59
CA ASP A 48 10.63 1.64 -1.75
C ASP A 48 10.52 1.22 -3.22
N GLY A 49 9.63 1.84 -4.00
CA GLY A 49 9.54 1.63 -5.45
C GLY A 49 10.78 2.10 -6.20
N TRP A 50 11.41 3.19 -5.77
CA TRP A 50 12.68 3.64 -6.35
C TRP A 50 13.82 2.65 -6.06
N THR A 51 13.95 2.17 -4.82
CA THR A 51 14.97 1.19 -4.44
C THR A 51 14.76 -0.15 -5.13
N ALA A 52 13.51 -0.62 -5.24
CA ALA A 52 13.17 -1.85 -5.97
C ALA A 52 13.68 -1.81 -7.42
N ARG A 53 13.47 -0.67 -8.11
CA ARG A 53 13.96 -0.44 -9.48
C ARG A 53 15.47 -0.34 -9.56
N ARG A 54 16.09 0.36 -8.61
CA ARG A 54 17.54 0.61 -8.63
C ARG A 54 18.36 -0.65 -8.37
N PHE A 55 17.86 -1.54 -7.53
CA PHE A 55 18.52 -2.79 -7.13
C PHE A 55 17.95 -4.03 -7.81
N SER A 56 16.94 -3.89 -8.69
CA SER A 56 16.24 -5.01 -9.33
C SER A 56 15.74 -6.06 -8.33
N GLN A 57 15.24 -5.58 -7.18
CA GLN A 57 14.78 -6.40 -6.06
C GLN A 57 13.25 -6.43 -5.99
N THR A 58 12.61 -6.91 -7.05
CA THR A 58 11.14 -7.05 -7.12
C THR A 58 10.70 -8.41 -6.57
N SER A 59 9.58 -8.44 -5.85
CA SER A 59 9.02 -9.70 -5.34
C SER A 59 7.52 -9.61 -5.13
N ARG A 60 6.81 -10.74 -5.29
CA ARG A 60 5.37 -10.84 -5.02
C ARG A 60 5.04 -10.53 -3.56
N PHE A 61 5.93 -10.91 -2.64
CA PHE A 61 5.79 -10.58 -1.22
C PHE A 61 5.88 -9.07 -0.99
N GLY A 62 6.88 -8.39 -1.55
CA GLY A 62 7.04 -6.94 -1.42
C GLY A 62 5.86 -6.16 -2.00
N ALA A 63 5.39 -6.60 -3.17
CA ALA A 63 4.18 -6.05 -3.78
C ALA A 63 2.93 -6.19 -2.89
N TRP A 64 2.77 -7.32 -2.19
CA TRP A 64 1.68 -7.50 -1.21
C TRP A 64 1.89 -6.68 0.05
N LEU A 65 3.12 -6.62 0.57
CA LEU A 65 3.47 -5.84 1.75
C LEU A 65 3.14 -4.35 1.54
N ASP A 66 3.51 -3.81 0.39
CA ASP A 66 3.25 -2.41 0.00
C ASP A 66 1.75 -2.08 0.01
N VAL A 67 0.93 -2.90 -0.67
CA VAL A 67 -0.53 -2.73 -0.68
C VAL A 67 -1.13 -2.83 0.72
N VAL A 68 -0.67 -3.77 1.56
CA VAL A 68 -1.16 -3.93 2.93
C VAL A 68 -0.81 -2.69 3.77
N VAL A 69 0.43 -2.21 3.69
CA VAL A 69 0.90 -1.04 4.45
C VAL A 69 0.15 0.22 4.02
N ASP A 70 -0.06 0.44 2.72
CA ASP A 70 -0.86 1.54 2.17
C ASP A 70 -2.29 1.53 2.70
N ASN A 71 -2.93 0.36 2.70
CA ASN A 71 -4.30 0.23 3.13
C ASN A 71 -4.43 0.41 4.65
N LEU A 72 -3.47 -0.08 5.44
CA LEU A 72 -3.40 0.18 6.88
C LEU A 72 -3.25 1.68 7.20
N GLY A 73 -2.36 2.38 6.47
CA GLY A 73 -2.17 3.82 6.61
C GLY A 73 -3.45 4.61 6.33
N ARG A 74 -4.15 4.31 5.23
CA ARG A 74 -5.45 4.93 4.91
C ARG A 74 -6.54 4.57 5.92
N SER A 75 -6.61 3.30 6.33
CA SER A 75 -7.60 2.81 7.29
C SER A 75 -7.46 3.51 8.66
N MET A 76 -6.21 3.72 9.10
CA MET A 76 -5.91 4.51 10.29
C MET A 76 -6.48 5.93 10.17
N VAL A 77 -6.16 6.63 9.08
CA VAL A 77 -6.61 8.02 8.87
C VAL A 77 -8.13 8.10 8.84
N TRP A 78 -8.80 7.21 8.08
CA TRP A 78 -10.26 7.17 8.02
C TRP A 78 -10.90 6.89 9.37
N GLY A 79 -10.40 5.89 10.10
CA GLY A 79 -10.93 5.50 11.40
C GLY A 79 -10.73 6.56 12.49
N GLN A 80 -9.68 7.38 12.37
CA GLN A 80 -9.41 8.46 13.32
C GLN A 80 -10.17 9.76 13.00
N LEU A 81 -10.52 10.00 11.73
CA LEU A 81 -11.26 11.19 11.31
C LEU A 81 -12.78 11.03 11.40
N TYR A 82 -13.31 9.84 11.14
CA TYR A 82 -14.75 9.59 11.07
C TYR A 82 -15.14 8.28 11.74
N GLU A 83 -16.21 8.29 12.53
CA GLU A 83 -16.77 7.08 13.16
C GLU A 83 -17.21 6.02 12.15
N TRP A 84 -17.55 6.41 10.92
CA TRP A 84 -17.90 5.51 9.81
C TRP A 84 -16.70 5.16 8.91
N GLY A 85 -15.49 5.63 9.22
CA GLY A 85 -14.30 5.40 8.40
C GLY A 85 -13.89 3.94 8.25
N TRP A 86 -14.31 3.08 9.19
CA TRP A 86 -14.15 1.62 9.07
C TRP A 86 -14.94 1.04 7.89
N LEU A 87 -16.06 1.65 7.47
CA LEU A 87 -16.81 1.22 6.29
C LEU A 87 -16.02 1.48 5.01
N VAL A 88 -15.39 2.66 4.89
CA VAL A 88 -14.52 2.98 3.74
C VAL A 88 -13.40 1.97 3.64
N SER A 89 -12.72 1.72 4.76
CA SER A 89 -11.64 0.73 4.85
C SER A 89 -12.11 -0.67 4.46
N SER A 90 -13.31 -1.07 4.90
CA SER A 90 -13.90 -2.38 4.57
C SER A 90 -14.23 -2.49 3.09
N VAL A 91 -14.77 -1.44 2.48
CA VAL A 91 -15.06 -1.39 1.04
C VAL A 91 -13.78 -1.46 0.23
N GLU A 92 -12.74 -0.72 0.61
CA GLU A 92 -11.44 -0.75 -0.06
C GLU A 92 -10.81 -2.15 -0.02
N TRP A 93 -10.83 -2.81 1.13
CA TRP A 93 -10.39 -4.20 1.26
C TRP A 93 -11.22 -5.16 0.40
N CYS A 94 -12.55 -5.04 0.43
CA CYS A 94 -13.44 -5.88 -0.37
C CYS A 94 -13.17 -5.69 -1.88
N VAL A 95 -13.06 -4.45 -2.35
CA VAL A 95 -12.75 -4.15 -3.75
C VAL A 95 -11.39 -4.73 -4.14
N PHE A 96 -10.37 -4.57 -3.29
CA PHE A 96 -9.05 -5.15 -3.54
C PHE A 96 -9.10 -6.69 -3.64
N VAL A 97 -9.72 -7.36 -2.67
CA VAL A 97 -9.84 -8.83 -2.64
C VAL A 97 -10.64 -9.35 -3.84
N CYS A 98 -11.80 -8.75 -4.13
CA CYS A 98 -12.63 -9.14 -5.26
C CYS A 98 -11.89 -8.92 -6.59
N ASN A 99 -11.18 -7.80 -6.75
CA ASN A 99 -10.45 -7.52 -7.98
C ASN A 99 -9.25 -8.45 -8.16
N HIS A 100 -8.51 -8.76 -7.09
CA HIS A 100 -7.41 -9.70 -7.13
C HIS A 100 -7.88 -11.13 -7.42
N ASN A 101 -8.99 -11.55 -6.81
CA ASN A 101 -9.57 -12.88 -7.00
C ASN A 101 -10.10 -13.07 -8.43
N ALA A 102 -10.79 -12.06 -8.97
CA ALA A 102 -11.38 -12.13 -10.31
C ALA A 102 -10.34 -12.16 -11.44
N HIS A 103 -9.15 -11.58 -11.25
CA HIS A 103 -8.23 -11.34 -12.36
C HIS A 103 -6.81 -11.90 -12.20
N GLY A 104 -6.43 -12.41 -11.03
CA GLY A 104 -5.16 -13.11 -10.83
C GLY A 104 -3.95 -12.36 -11.42
N ALA A 105 -3.16 -13.03 -12.27
CA ALA A 105 -1.97 -12.45 -12.92
C ALA A 105 -2.27 -11.58 -14.17
N GLN A 106 -3.52 -11.53 -14.66
CA GLN A 106 -3.91 -10.83 -15.90
C GLN A 106 -4.70 -9.53 -15.66
N TRP A 107 -4.74 -9.08 -14.42
CA TRP A 107 -5.57 -7.98 -13.93
C TRP A 107 -5.30 -6.60 -14.53
N THR A 108 -4.20 -6.46 -15.25
CA THR A 108 -3.78 -5.27 -16.00
C THR A 108 -4.73 -4.90 -17.16
N ASN A 109 -5.48 -5.87 -17.70
CA ASN A 109 -6.33 -5.68 -18.87
C ASN A 109 -7.78 -5.26 -18.57
N SER A 110 -8.17 -5.13 -17.29
CA SER A 110 -9.59 -5.04 -16.90
C SER A 110 -10.09 -3.65 -16.51
N PHE A 111 -9.23 -2.62 -16.47
CA PHE A 111 -9.64 -1.26 -16.04
C PHE A 111 -10.56 -0.55 -17.04
N THR A 112 -10.71 -1.07 -18.25
CA THR A 112 -11.47 -0.45 -19.35
C THR A 112 -12.97 -0.34 -19.08
N ASN A 113 -13.53 -1.12 -18.15
CA ASN A 113 -14.97 -1.14 -17.82
C ASN A 113 -15.30 -0.86 -16.34
N SER A 114 -14.34 -0.37 -15.55
CA SER A 114 -14.61 -0.09 -14.13
C SER A 114 -15.33 1.27 -13.94
N PRO A 115 -16.35 1.36 -13.06
CA PRO A 115 -16.99 2.63 -12.72
C PRO A 115 -15.97 3.69 -12.28
N GLN A 116 -16.08 4.92 -12.77
CA GLN A 116 -15.04 5.97 -12.61
C GLN A 116 -14.64 6.27 -11.15
N TRP A 117 -15.55 6.08 -10.21
CA TRP A 117 -15.29 6.27 -8.77
C TRP A 117 -14.44 5.14 -8.15
N THR A 118 -14.43 3.95 -8.74
CA THR A 118 -13.52 2.85 -8.36
C THR A 118 -12.22 2.87 -9.16
N LEU A 119 -12.23 3.49 -10.34
CA LEU A 119 -11.11 3.50 -11.29
C LEU A 119 -9.87 4.16 -10.70
N GLY A 120 -9.98 5.24 -9.92
CA GLY A 120 -8.81 5.91 -9.31
C GLY A 120 -8.03 4.99 -8.35
N THR A 121 -8.73 4.33 -7.43
CA THR A 121 -8.12 3.42 -6.45
C THR A 121 -7.61 2.14 -7.12
N LEU A 122 -8.38 1.62 -8.09
CA LEU A 122 -8.01 0.44 -8.87
C LEU A 122 -6.79 0.70 -9.77
N VAL A 123 -6.73 1.84 -10.47
CA VAL A 123 -5.60 2.25 -11.32
C VAL A 123 -4.36 2.58 -10.49
N LEU A 124 -4.50 3.17 -9.29
CA LEU A 124 -3.35 3.41 -8.41
C LEU A 124 -2.78 2.11 -7.83
N ALA A 125 -3.65 1.21 -7.36
CA ALA A 125 -3.22 -0.13 -7.00
C ALA A 125 -2.60 -0.85 -8.21
N ALA A 126 -3.09 -0.55 -9.43
CA ALA A 126 -2.69 -1.24 -10.65
C ALA A 126 -1.42 -0.80 -11.32
N GLY A 127 -1.23 0.48 -11.54
CA GLY A 127 0.06 1.00 -12.01
C GLY A 127 1.19 0.63 -11.04
N ARG A 128 0.90 0.52 -9.74
CA ARG A 128 1.87 0.09 -8.73
C ARG A 128 2.27 -1.37 -8.94
N LEU A 129 1.32 -2.30 -8.88
CA LEU A 129 1.55 -3.74 -9.07
C LEU A 129 2.06 -4.11 -10.48
N GLU A 130 1.70 -3.37 -11.53
CA GLU A 130 2.30 -3.49 -12.88
C GLU A 130 3.76 -3.08 -12.91
N GLY A 131 4.12 -2.01 -12.19
CA GLY A 131 5.52 -1.61 -12.00
C GLY A 131 6.37 -2.69 -11.32
N TRP A 132 5.76 -3.60 -10.56
CA TRP A 132 6.41 -4.75 -9.94
C TRP A 132 6.39 -6.03 -10.80
N ALA A 133 5.42 -6.18 -11.72
CA ALA A 133 5.23 -7.38 -12.55
C ALA A 133 5.83 -7.28 -13.97
N SER A 134 6.09 -6.06 -14.46
CA SER A 134 6.76 -5.80 -15.75
C SER A 134 8.30 -5.71 -15.63
N GLN A 135 8.85 -6.12 -14.48
CA GLN A 135 10.27 -6.08 -14.12
C GLN A 135 10.72 -7.46 -13.63
#